data_AF-A0A6N9VBV0-F1
#
_entry.id   AF-A0A6N9VBV0-F1
#
_cell.length_a   1.000
_cell.length_b   1.000
_cell.length_c   1.000
_cell.angle_alpha   90.00
_cell.angle_beta   90.00
_cell.angle_gamma   90.00
#
_symmetry.space_group_name_H-M   'P 1'
#
loop_
_entity.id
_entity.type
_entity.pdbx_description
1 polymer ?
#
loop_
_entity_poly.entity_id
_entity_poly.type
_entity_poly.pdbx_seq_one_letter_code
_entity_poly.pdbx_strand_id
1 'polypeptide(L)'
;MEFHSDMEDYFRAKAQLFTAARSRQGVVNYDDEYGRRLLTESEVPVISFSAEGHPDADWRAEDVVVGSLDSTFTAVGPSGERISAR
;
A
#
# COMPACT_ATOMS: atom_id res chain seq x y z
N MET A 1 14.39 -16.16 -5.92
CA MET A 1 15.21 -15.61 -4.82
C MET A 1 16.69 -15.74 -5.18
N GLU A 2 17.10 -15.25 -6.35
CA GLU A 2 18.45 -15.50 -6.90
C GLU A 2 19.37 -14.26 -6.85
N PHE A 3 18.91 -13.17 -6.20
CA PHE A 3 19.67 -11.91 -6.07
C PHE A 3 19.66 -11.31 -4.66
N HIS A 4 18.93 -11.89 -3.71
CA HIS A 4 18.88 -11.45 -2.31
C HIS A 4 19.09 -12.65 -1.39
N SER A 5 19.93 -12.45 -0.37
CA SER A 5 20.37 -13.45 0.60
C SER A 5 19.18 -14.08 1.34
N ASP A 6 18.18 -13.25 1.67
CA ASP A 6 16.92 -13.62 2.30
C ASP A 6 15.83 -12.56 2.06
N MET A 7 14.65 -12.77 2.68
CA MET A 7 13.50 -11.86 2.57
C MET A 7 13.72 -10.51 3.26
N GLU A 8 14.54 -10.44 4.31
CA GLU A 8 14.87 -9.18 4.99
C GLU A 8 15.73 -8.31 4.08
N ASP A 9 16.74 -8.88 3.42
CA ASP A 9 17.58 -8.17 2.44
C ASP A 9 16.74 -7.63 1.28
N TYR A 10 15.77 -8.41 0.80
CA TYR A 10 14.85 -7.97 -0.24
C TYR A 10 13.95 -6.82 0.23
N PHE A 11 13.42 -6.91 1.45
CA PHE A 11 12.64 -5.84 2.07
C PHE A 11 13.47 -4.56 2.20
N ARG A 12 14.68 -4.66 2.75
CA ARG A 12 15.60 -3.51 2.92
C ARG A 12 15.96 -2.86 1.59
N ALA A 13 16.17 -3.65 0.55
CA ALA A 13 16.42 -3.11 -0.79
C ALA A 13 15.24 -2.27 -1.30
N LYS A 14 13.99 -2.69 -1.08
CA LYS A 14 12.80 -1.89 -1.44
C LYS A 14 12.60 -0.68 -0.53
N ALA A 15 12.84 -0.82 0.77
CA ALA A 15 12.68 0.24 1.76
C ALA A 15 13.53 1.48 1.42
N GLN A 16 14.66 1.30 0.73
CA GLN A 16 15.48 2.42 0.25
C GLN A 16 14.70 3.43 -0.62
N LEU A 17 13.66 2.99 -1.35
CA LEU A 17 12.81 3.89 -2.14
C LEU A 17 12.01 4.87 -1.27
N PHE A 18 11.84 4.58 0.02
CA PHE A 18 11.06 5.37 0.99
C PHE A 18 11.95 6.27 1.87
N THR A 19 13.17 6.52 1.42
CA THR A 19 14.09 7.50 2.03
C THR A 19 13.88 8.88 1.43
N ALA A 20 14.20 9.93 2.19
CA ALA A 20 14.09 11.31 1.69
C ALA A 20 15.05 11.60 0.51
N ALA A 21 16.10 10.78 0.37
CA ALA A 21 17.03 10.85 -0.75
C ALA A 21 16.44 10.34 -2.08
N ARG A 22 15.42 9.47 -2.03
CA ARG A 22 14.86 8.81 -3.22
C ARG A 22 13.42 9.20 -3.53
N SER A 23 12.65 9.63 -2.54
CA SER A 23 11.25 9.99 -2.72
C SER A 23 10.88 11.21 -1.89
N ARG A 24 9.78 11.86 -2.27
CA ARG A 24 9.14 12.93 -1.47
C ARG A 24 7.90 12.43 -0.72
N GLN A 25 7.29 11.36 -1.21
CA GLN A 25 6.07 10.76 -0.67
C GLN A 25 6.01 9.29 -1.10
N GLY A 26 5.53 8.43 -0.22
CA GLY A 26 5.30 7.00 -0.48
C GLY A 26 3.83 6.65 -0.57
N VAL A 27 3.52 5.58 -1.29
CA VAL A 27 2.23 4.90 -1.24
C VAL A 27 2.49 3.43 -0.95
N VAL A 28 1.86 2.88 0.09
CA VAL A 28 2.15 1.52 0.61
C VAL A 28 0.86 0.75 0.84
N ASN A 29 0.88 -0.53 0.47
CA ASN A 29 -0.22 -1.45 0.79
C ASN A 29 -0.19 -1.81 2.29
N TYR A 30 -1.29 -1.58 2.99
CA TYR A 30 -1.48 -1.89 4.40
C TYR A 30 -1.79 -3.37 4.66
N ASP A 31 -2.27 -4.10 3.66
CA ASP A 31 -2.73 -5.49 3.84
C ASP A 31 -1.56 -6.45 4.14
N ASP A 32 -0.37 -6.09 3.67
CA ASP A 32 0.87 -6.86 3.84
C ASP A 32 1.63 -6.50 5.13
N GLU A 33 2.20 -7.49 5.81
CA GLU A 33 2.97 -7.30 7.04
C GLU A 33 4.21 -6.41 6.85
N TYR A 34 4.96 -6.60 5.76
CA TYR A 34 6.09 -5.74 5.44
C TYR A 34 5.64 -4.34 5.02
N GLY A 35 4.46 -4.23 4.41
CA GLY A 35 3.80 -2.95 4.15
C GLY A 35 3.54 -2.17 5.45
N ARG A 36 2.89 -2.79 6.44
CA ARG A 36 2.67 -2.19 7.77
C ARG A 36 3.97 -1.79 8.46
N ARG A 37 5.00 -2.64 8.38
CA ARG A 37 6.34 -2.32 8.90
C ARG A 37 6.95 -1.11 8.19
N LEU A 38 6.84 -1.04 6.86
CA LEU A 38 7.38 0.05 6.06
C LEU A 38 6.70 1.40 6.38
N LEU A 39 5.42 1.41 6.74
CA LEU A 39 4.75 2.63 7.22
C LEU A 39 5.44 3.24 8.44
N THR A 40 6.03 2.40 9.30
CA THR A 40 6.75 2.84 10.51
C THR A 40 8.20 3.21 10.22
N GLU A 41 8.83 2.54 9.25
CA GLU A 41 10.26 2.71 8.94
C GLU A 41 10.54 3.75 7.84
N SER A 42 9.51 4.27 7.16
CA SER A 42 9.66 5.28 6.10
C SER A 42 10.19 6.61 6.64
N GLU A 43 11.11 7.25 5.91
CA GLU A 43 11.62 8.59 6.22
C GLU A 43 10.77 9.70 5.57
N VAL A 44 9.87 9.33 4.66
CA VAL A 44 8.97 10.25 3.95
C VAL A 44 7.53 10.04 4.39
N PRO A 45 6.65 11.04 4.24
CA PRO A 45 5.21 10.85 4.44
C PRO A 45 4.69 9.72 3.54
N VAL A 46 3.88 8.84 4.10
CA VAL A 46 3.28 7.72 3.37
C VAL A 46 1.77 7.81 3.44
N ILE A 47 1.12 7.57 2.30
CA ILE A 47 -0.31 7.30 2.22
C ILE A 47 -0.48 5.78 2.11
N SER A 48 -1.26 5.21 3.00
CA SER A 48 -1.57 3.78 3.01
C SER A 48 -2.83 3.47 2.21
N PHE A 49 -2.89 2.28 1.60
CA PHE A 49 -4.12 1.76 1.01
C PHE A 49 -4.37 0.32 1.43
N SER A 50 -5.63 -0.10 1.44
CA SER A 50 -6.05 -1.48 1.67
C SER A 50 -7.07 -1.90 0.61
N ALA A 51 -6.76 -2.97 -0.13
CA ALA A 51 -7.70 -3.61 -1.02
C ALA A 51 -8.65 -4.54 -0.27
N GLU A 52 -8.25 -5.03 0.91
CA GLU A 52 -9.09 -5.87 1.78
C GLU A 52 -10.07 -5.06 2.65
N GLY A 53 -10.02 -3.73 2.59
CA GLY A 53 -10.97 -2.86 3.29
C GLY A 53 -10.57 -2.50 4.73
N HIS A 54 -9.28 -2.63 5.09
CA HIS A 54 -8.79 -2.38 6.44
C HIS A 54 -9.08 -0.93 6.88
N PRO A 55 -9.75 -0.71 8.02
CA PRO A 55 -10.21 0.63 8.42
C PRO A 55 -9.06 1.58 8.81
N ASP A 56 -7.91 1.02 9.18
CA ASP A 56 -6.72 1.81 9.56
C ASP A 56 -5.90 2.31 8.36
N ALA A 57 -6.25 1.93 7.13
CA ALA A 57 -5.62 2.46 5.92
C ALA A 57 -6.27 3.79 5.49
N ASP A 58 -5.47 4.73 4.98
CA ASP A 58 -5.96 6.04 4.52
C ASP A 58 -6.97 5.88 3.37
N TRP A 59 -6.65 4.99 2.43
CA TRP A 59 -7.55 4.55 1.38
C TRP A 59 -7.96 3.11 1.57
N ARG A 60 -9.24 2.80 1.36
CA ARG A 60 -9.71 1.42 1.40
C ARG A 60 -10.72 1.11 0.30
N ALA A 61 -10.75 -0.12 -0.17
CA ALA A 61 -11.77 -0.60 -1.07
C ALA A 61 -13.01 -1.08 -0.29
N GLU A 62 -14.19 -0.72 -0.78
CA GLU A 62 -15.49 -1.22 -0.31
C GLU A 62 -16.28 -1.77 -1.52
N ASP A 63 -17.29 -2.60 -1.25
CA ASP A 63 -18.20 -3.15 -2.26
C ASP A 63 -17.47 -3.84 -3.44
N VAL A 64 -16.38 -4.55 -3.14
CA VAL A 64 -15.53 -5.19 -4.16
C VAL A 64 -16.30 -6.33 -4.82
N VAL A 65 -16.45 -6.26 -6.14
CA VAL A 65 -16.98 -7.31 -6.99
C VAL A 65 -15.91 -7.73 -7.98
N VAL A 66 -15.41 -8.95 -7.82
CA VAL A 66 -14.39 -9.53 -8.71
C VAL A 66 -15.09 -10.22 -9.87
N GLY A 67 -14.94 -9.67 -11.07
CA GLY A 67 -15.35 -10.29 -12.32
C GLY A 67 -14.24 -11.13 -12.94
N SER A 68 -14.57 -11.82 -14.04
CA SER A 68 -13.59 -12.62 -14.80
C SER A 68 -12.71 -11.79 -15.72
N LEU A 69 -13.11 -10.55 -16.04
CA LEU A 69 -12.41 -9.64 -16.95
C LEU A 69 -12.12 -8.28 -16.31
N ASP A 70 -12.97 -7.84 -15.38
CA ASP A 70 -12.86 -6.59 -14.65
C ASP A 70 -13.14 -6.79 -13.17
N SER A 71 -12.93 -5.75 -12.38
CA SER A 71 -13.32 -5.74 -10.96
C SER A 71 -13.83 -4.35 -10.64
N THR A 72 -14.99 -4.28 -10.00
CA THR A 72 -15.57 -3.01 -9.57
C THR A 72 -15.47 -2.86 -8.06
N PHE A 73 -15.27 -1.65 -7.59
CA PHE A 73 -15.22 -1.32 -6.17
C PHE A 73 -15.44 0.16 -5.93
N THR A 74 -15.67 0.54 -4.69
CA THR A 74 -15.65 1.94 -4.24
C THR A 74 -14.34 2.20 -3.49
N ALA A 75 -13.52 3.12 -3.99
CA ALA A 75 -12.37 3.64 -3.24
C ALA A 75 -12.86 4.68 -2.24
N VAL A 76 -12.62 4.44 -0.96
CA VAL A 76 -12.95 5.34 0.13
C VAL A 76 -11.69 6.03 0.64
N GLY A 77 -11.71 7.37 0.64
CA GLY A 77 -10.57 8.19 1.06
C GLY A 77 -10.66 8.69 2.51
N PRO A 78 -9.55 9.25 3.02
CA PRO A 78 -9.42 9.63 4.44
C PRO A 78 -10.29 10.84 4.82
N SER A 79 -10.76 11.63 3.86
CA SER A 79 -11.67 12.77 4.08
C SER A 79 -13.14 12.39 3.82
N GLY A 80 -13.44 11.10 3.67
CA GLY A 80 -14.78 10.59 3.35
C GLY A 80 -15.11 10.61 1.86
N GLU A 81 -14.11 10.79 0.99
CA GLU A 81 -14.28 10.64 -0.46
C GLU A 81 -14.78 9.23 -0.78
N ARG A 82 -15.67 9.11 -1.78
CA ARG A 82 -16.14 7.82 -2.30
C ARG A 82 -16.12 7.87 -3.82
N ILE A 83 -15.29 7.03 -4.43
CA ILE A 83 -15.03 7.04 -5.88
C ILE A 83 -15.30 5.65 -6.42
N SER A 84 -16.25 5.51 -7.36
CA SER A 84 -16.49 4.24 -8.05
C SER A 84 -15.37 3.94 -9.05
N ALA A 85 -14.83 2.72 -9.00
CA ALA A 85 -13.79 2.21 -9.88
C ALA A 85 -14.25 0.92 -10.60
N ARG A 86 -13.74 0.67 -11.80
CA ARG A 86 -13.97 -0.52 -12.64
C ARG A 86 -12.73 -0.87 -13.46
#